data_AF-A0A9X6WP47-F1
#
_entry.id   AF-A0A9X6WP47-F1
#
_cell.length_a   1.000
_cell.length_b   1.000
_cell.length_c   1.000
_cell.angle_alpha   90.00
_cell.angle_beta   90.00
_cell.angle_gamma   90.00
#
_symmetry.space_group_name_H-M   'P 1'
#
loop_
_entity.id
_entity.type
_entity.pdbx_description
1 polymer ?
#
loop_
_entity_poly.entity_id
_entity_poly.type
_entity_poly.pdbx_seq_one_letter_code
_entity_poly.pdbx_strand_id
1 'polypeptide(L)'
;MKNHTKGPKGLLLQTNKKWSHLKQKQCETISTWLREAYIEKIKVHNCRLKPREHEDVLESVMSKIYDREIWIPDYEVEKYYKGKINKWYNKHISLEEKMIRRKKYET
;
A
#
# COMPACT_ATOMS: atom_id res chain seq x y z
N MET A 1 26.35 -15.11 -7.82
CA MET A 1 24.97 -15.63 -7.64
C MET A 1 24.07 -15.07 -8.73
N LYS A 2 23.11 -15.85 -9.24
CA LYS A 2 22.16 -15.41 -10.28
C LYS A 2 21.03 -14.61 -9.63
N ASN A 3 20.83 -13.37 -10.08
CA ASN A 3 19.77 -12.46 -9.60
C ASN A 3 18.55 -12.44 -10.52
N HIS A 4 18.32 -13.51 -11.28
CA HIS A 4 17.24 -13.58 -12.27
C HIS A 4 16.55 -14.94 -12.21
N THR A 5 15.21 -14.92 -12.28
CA THR A 5 14.35 -16.11 -12.37
C THR A 5 13.45 -15.98 -13.61
N LYS A 6 13.09 -17.11 -14.24
CA LYS A 6 12.11 -17.07 -15.34
C LYS A 6 10.72 -16.83 -14.75
N GLY A 7 10.09 -15.74 -15.19
CA GLY A 7 8.72 -15.41 -14.85
C GLY A 7 7.70 -16.27 -15.59
N PRO A 8 6.42 -16.15 -15.23
CA PRO A 8 5.34 -16.96 -15.80
C PRO A 8 5.15 -16.78 -17.31
N LYS A 9 5.61 -15.66 -17.89
CA LYS A 9 5.58 -15.40 -19.35
C LYS A 9 6.92 -15.68 -20.05
N GLY A 10 7.85 -16.40 -19.40
CA GLY A 10 9.18 -16.68 -19.94
C GLY A 10 10.17 -15.50 -19.87
N LEU A 11 9.75 -14.35 -19.33
CA LEU A 11 10.59 -13.16 -19.13
C LEU A 11 11.59 -13.36 -17.98
N LEU A 12 12.80 -12.82 -18.09
CA LEU A 12 13.76 -12.80 -16.99
C LEU A 12 13.36 -11.75 -15.95
N LEU A 13 12.98 -12.20 -14.75
CA LEU A 13 12.60 -11.37 -13.62
C LEU A 13 13.79 -11.20 -12.67
N GLN A 14 14.14 -9.96 -12.38
CA GLN A 14 15.21 -9.63 -11.44
C GLN A 14 14.76 -9.91 -10.00
N THR A 15 15.36 -10.88 -9.32
CA THR A 15 14.92 -11.32 -7.98
C THR A 15 15.24 -10.34 -6.86
N ASN A 16 16.24 -9.47 -7.06
CA ASN A 16 16.66 -8.43 -6.10
C ASN A 16 16.12 -7.04 -6.44
N LYS A 17 14.98 -6.95 -7.13
CA LYS A 17 14.39 -5.67 -7.51
C LYS A 17 13.91 -4.93 -6.26
N LYS A 18 14.39 -3.70 -6.08
CA LYS A 18 14.07 -2.84 -4.94
C LYS A 18 12.95 -1.88 -5.29
N TRP A 19 12.25 -1.36 -4.28
CA TRP A 19 11.27 -0.29 -4.47
C TRP A 19 11.84 0.90 -5.24
N SER A 20 13.10 1.27 -5.00
CA SER A 20 13.80 2.36 -5.70
C SER A 20 14.03 2.12 -7.20
N HIS A 21 13.91 0.87 -7.67
CA HIS A 21 14.04 0.53 -9.08
C HIS A 21 12.70 0.61 -9.84
N LEU A 22 11.58 0.86 -9.15
CA LEU A 22 10.30 1.11 -9.80
C LEU A 22 10.26 2.52 -10.39
N LYS A 23 9.53 2.68 -11.51
CA LYS A 23 9.26 4.01 -12.07
C LYS A 23 8.43 4.81 -11.08
N GLN A 24 8.66 6.12 -10.99
CA GLN A 24 7.93 7.00 -10.07
C GLN A 24 6.40 6.83 -10.16
N LYS A 25 5.85 6.79 -11.37
CA LYS A 25 4.41 6.56 -11.60
C LYS A 25 3.91 5.22 -11.05
N GLN A 26 4.74 4.17 -11.05
CA GLN A 26 4.41 2.87 -10.46
C GLN A 26 4.41 2.98 -8.93
N CYS A 27 5.42 3.61 -8.33
CA CYS A 27 5.48 3.87 -6.89
C CYS A 27 4.25 4.65 -6.39
N GLU A 28 3.88 5.72 -7.11
CA GLU A 28 2.72 6.55 -6.78
C GLU A 28 1.40 5.78 -6.90
N THR A 29 1.28 4.96 -7.95
CA THR A 29 0.12 4.07 -8.13
C THR A 29 0.00 3.11 -6.96
N ILE A 30 1.06 2.35 -6.64
CA ILE A 30 1.05 1.36 -5.56
C ILE A 30 0.78 2.03 -4.22
N SER A 31 1.43 3.18 -3.96
CA SER A 31 1.19 3.95 -2.75
C SER A 31 -0.26 4.41 -2.62
N THR A 32 -0.91 4.78 -3.73
CA THR A 32 -2.32 5.20 -3.73
C THR A 32 -3.21 4.02 -3.38
N TRP A 33 -3.02 2.87 -4.03
CA TRP A 33 -3.78 1.66 -3.75
C TRP A 33 -3.64 1.17 -2.30
N LEU A 34 -2.42 1.13 -1.76
CA LEU A 34 -2.18 0.76 -0.36
C LEU A 34 -2.89 1.71 0.60
N ARG A 35 -2.82 3.01 0.33
CA ARG A 35 -3.44 4.02 1.17
C ARG A 35 -4.96 3.93 1.13
N GLU A 36 -5.55 3.74 -0.05
CA GLU A 36 -7.00 3.64 -0.23
C GLU A 36 -7.54 2.39 0.47
N ALA A 37 -6.95 1.22 0.22
CA ALA A 37 -7.35 -0.03 0.86
C ALA A 37 -7.20 0.03 2.40
N TYR A 38 -6.13 0.66 2.89
CA TYR A 38 -5.94 0.91 4.32
C TYR A 38 -7.04 1.82 4.90
N ILE A 39 -7.31 2.96 4.25
CA ILE A 39 -8.30 3.93 4.71
C ILE A 39 -9.72 3.32 4.69
N GLU A 40 -10.03 2.51 3.69
CA GLU A 40 -11.32 1.84 3.58
C GLU A 40 -11.56 0.91 4.78
N LYS A 41 -10.56 0.09 5.14
CA LYS A 41 -10.65 -0.81 6.31
C LYS A 41 -10.75 -0.06 7.63
N ILE A 42 -9.94 0.98 7.87
CA ILE A 42 -10.03 1.74 9.13
C ILE A 42 -11.36 2.50 9.25
N LYS A 43 -11.99 2.94 8.15
CA LYS A 43 -13.28 3.63 8.20
C LYS A 43 -14.40 2.74 8.73
N VAL A 44 -14.34 1.42 8.47
CA VAL A 44 -15.36 0.47 8.94
C VAL A 44 -15.33 0.33 10.46
N HIS A 45 -14.14 0.26 11.06
CA HIS A 45 -13.99 -0.02 12.49
C HIS A 45 -13.54 1.20 13.33
N ASN A 46 -13.28 2.32 12.67
CA ASN A 46 -12.69 3.56 13.22
C ASN A 46 -11.50 3.30 14.16
N CYS A 47 -10.71 2.25 13.86
CA CYS A 47 -9.63 1.78 14.72
C CYS A 47 -8.44 1.30 13.88
N ARG A 48 -7.30 1.05 14.53
CA ARG A 48 -6.14 0.46 13.86
C ARG A 48 -6.44 -0.98 13.47
N LEU A 49 -6.04 -1.34 12.26
CA LEU A 49 -6.17 -2.71 11.76
C LEU A 49 -5.38 -3.71 12.62
N LYS A 50 -5.92 -4.91 12.71
CA LYS A 50 -5.24 -6.09 13.25
C LYS A 50 -4.24 -6.64 12.22
N PRO A 51 -3.23 -7.45 12.65
CA PRO A 51 -2.25 -8.05 11.75
C PRO A 51 -2.86 -8.75 10.53
N ARG A 52 -3.92 -9.54 10.73
CA ARG A 52 -4.63 -10.24 9.64
C ARG A 52 -5.25 -9.28 8.63
N GLU A 53 -5.80 -8.16 9.07
CA GLU A 53 -6.41 -7.21 8.14
C GLU A 53 -5.35 -6.42 7.35
N HIS A 54 -4.13 -6.29 7.88
CA HIS A 54 -3.01 -5.77 7.12
C HIS A 54 -2.59 -6.73 6.00
N GLU A 55 -2.64 -8.04 6.23
CA GLU A 55 -2.40 -9.06 5.19
C GLU A 55 -3.45 -8.95 4.08
N ASP A 56 -4.75 -8.81 4.40
CA ASP A 56 -5.81 -8.60 3.41
C ASP A 56 -5.53 -7.38 2.49
N VAL A 57 -5.07 -6.28 3.09
CA VAL A 57 -4.73 -5.04 2.36
C VAL A 57 -3.56 -5.29 1.41
N LEU A 58 -2.53 -5.99 1.88
CA LEU A 58 -1.37 -6.32 1.06
C LEU A 58 -1.75 -7.26 -0.08
N GLU A 59 -2.50 -8.33 0.20
CA GLU A 59 -2.94 -9.31 -0.80
C GLU A 59 -3.76 -8.64 -1.92
N SER A 60 -4.72 -7.79 -1.55
CA SER A 60 -5.53 -7.04 -2.53
C SER A 60 -4.67 -6.17 -3.45
N VAL A 61 -3.66 -5.50 -2.90
CA VAL A 61 -2.77 -4.64 -3.70
C VAL A 61 -1.78 -5.45 -4.51
N MET A 62 -1.27 -6.57 -3.98
CA MET A 62 -0.37 -7.48 -4.71
C MET A 62 -1.04 -8.05 -5.95
N SER A 63 -2.31 -8.44 -5.86
CA SER A 63 -3.10 -8.85 -7.04
C SER A 63 -3.13 -7.74 -8.10
N LYS A 64 -3.42 -6.48 -7.74
CA LYS A 64 -3.41 -5.34 -8.67
C LYS A 64 -2.02 -5.06 -9.28
N ILE A 65 -0.95 -5.30 -8.52
CA ILE A 65 0.44 -5.18 -8.98
C ILE A 65 0.74 -6.22 -10.06
N TYR A 66 0.34 -7.47 -9.84
CA TYR A 66 0.52 -8.55 -10.81
C TYR A 66 -0.33 -8.33 -12.06
N ASP A 67 -1.57 -7.84 -11.93
CA ASP A 67 -2.44 -7.51 -13.08
C ASP A 67 -1.84 -6.40 -13.95
N ARG A 68 -1.11 -5.45 -13.36
CA ARG A 68 -0.37 -4.41 -14.10
C ARG A 68 1.01 -4.85 -14.58
N GLU A 69 1.35 -6.13 -14.41
CA GLU A 69 2.64 -6.72 -14.81
C GLU A 69 3.85 -6.00 -14.17
N ILE A 70 3.66 -5.43 -12.98
CA ILE A 70 4.72 -4.75 -12.24
C ILE A 70 5.44 -5.80 -11.40
N TRP A 71 6.60 -6.24 -11.86
CA TRP A 71 7.45 -7.11 -11.04
C TRP A 71 8.10 -6.31 -9.89
N ILE A 72 7.82 -6.72 -8.64
CA ILE A 72 8.48 -6.31 -7.40
C ILE A 72 8.31 -7.44 -6.37
N PRO A 73 9.33 -7.76 -5.55
CA PRO A 73 9.18 -8.71 -4.46
C PRO A 73 8.20 -8.22 -3.40
N ASP A 74 7.37 -9.13 -2.90
CA ASP A 74 6.30 -8.84 -1.93
C ASP A 74 6.85 -8.16 -0.66
N TYR A 75 8.01 -8.63 -0.18
CA TYR A 75 8.66 -8.07 1.01
C TYR A 75 9.05 -6.59 0.85
N GLU A 76 9.32 -6.10 -0.37
CA GLU A 76 9.59 -4.68 -0.62
C GLU A 76 8.32 -3.85 -0.46
N VAL A 77 7.19 -4.37 -0.94
CA VAL A 77 5.88 -3.71 -0.81
C VAL A 77 5.44 -3.70 0.64
N GLU A 78 5.58 -4.82 1.34
CA GLU A 78 5.30 -4.94 2.77
C GLU A 78 6.15 -3.98 3.61
N LYS A 79 7.46 -3.92 3.35
CA LYS A 79 8.38 -2.99 4.02
C LYS A 79 7.96 -1.54 3.80
N TYR A 80 7.63 -1.17 2.56
CA TYR A 80 7.13 0.17 2.25
C TYR A 80 5.84 0.47 3.01
N TYR A 81 4.88 -0.46 2.98
CA TYR A 81 3.59 -0.34 3.64
C TYR A 81 3.73 -0.12 5.15
N LYS A 82 4.51 -0.97 5.84
CA LYS A 82 4.78 -0.86 7.28
C LYS A 82 5.32 0.51 7.66
N GLY A 83 6.21 1.09 6.84
CA GLY A 83 6.74 2.44 7.06
C GLY A 83 5.73 3.58 6.85
N LYS A 84 4.59 3.34 6.17
CA LYS A 84 3.59 4.36 5.85
C LYS A 84 2.34 4.33 6.73
N ILE A 85 1.98 3.17 7.30
CA ILE A 85 0.77 2.98 8.12
C ILE A 85 0.58 4.10 9.14
N ASN A 86 1.59 4.36 9.98
CA ASN A 86 1.50 5.38 11.03
C ASN A 86 1.23 6.79 10.47
N LYS A 87 1.88 7.13 9.35
CA LYS A 87 1.69 8.42 8.69
C LYS A 87 0.27 8.55 8.13
N TRP A 88 -0.26 7.49 7.52
CA TRP A 88 -1.62 7.50 6.97
C TRP A 88 -2.68 7.56 8.07
N TYR A 89 -2.51 6.78 9.14
CA TYR A 89 -3.39 6.81 10.30
C TYR A 89 -3.48 8.20 10.93
N ASN A 90 -2.34 8.80 11.29
CA ASN A 90 -2.31 10.12 11.93
C ASN A 90 -2.91 11.21 11.02
N LYS A 91 -2.66 11.13 9.70
CA LYS A 91 -3.26 12.05 8.73
C LYS A 91 -4.78 11.88 8.64
N HIS A 92 -5.27 10.64 8.71
CA HIS A 92 -6.71 10.37 8.70
C HIS A 92 -7.40 10.95 9.93
N ILE A 93 -6.90 10.64 11.14
CA ILE A 93 -7.46 11.18 12.40
C ILE A 93 -7.46 12.71 12.39
N SER A 94 -6.36 13.37 12.01
CA SER A 94 -6.30 14.83 11.96
C SER A 94 -7.30 15.44 10.97
N LEU A 95 -7.62 14.76 9.87
CA LEU A 95 -8.62 15.21 8.91
C LEU A 95 -10.04 15.03 9.46
N GLU A 96 -10.33 13.89 10.09
CA GLU A 96 -11.62 13.63 10.74
C GLU A 96 -11.89 14.66 11.86
N GLU A 97 -10.90 14.94 12.71
CA GLU A 97 -11.02 15.97 13.76
C GLU A 97 -11.34 17.36 13.19
N LYS A 98 -10.68 17.74 12.08
CA LYS A 98 -10.95 19.01 11.40
C LYS A 98 -12.34 19.05 10.79
N MET A 99 -12.82 17.94 10.23
CA MET A 99 -14.17 17.82 9.68
C MET A 99 -15.23 17.94 10.78
N ILE A 100 -15.05 17.26 11.91
CA ILE A 100 -15.92 17.37 13.08
C ILE A 100 -15.93 18.81 13.60
N ARG A 101 -14.75 19.44 13.70
CA ARG A 101 -14.63 20.83 14.15
C ARG A 101 -15.37 21.80 13.23
N ARG A 102 -15.25 21.69 11.90
CA ARG A 102 -15.96 22.55 10.94
C ARG A 102 -17.47 22.43 11.07
N LYS A 103 -18.00 21.20 11.10
CA LYS A 103 -19.44 20.94 11.28
C LYS A 103 -20.00 21.60 12.55
N LYS A 104 -19.23 21.64 13.64
CA LYS A 104 -19.64 22.27 14.90
C LYS A 104 -19.84 23.79 14.81
N TYR A 105 -19.18 24.49 13.90
CA TYR A 105 -19.28 25.95 13.74
C TYR A 105 -20.17 26.38 12.57
N GLU A 106 -20.70 25.42 11.80
CA GLU A 106 -21.66 25.63 10.70
C GLU A 106 -23.12 25.37 11.15
N THR A 107 -23.34 25.08 12.44
CA THR A 107 -24.65 24.96 13.09
C THR A 107 -24.83 26.06 14.12
#